data_AF-A0A3Q0E9X3-F1
#
_entry.id   AF-A0A3Q0E9X3-F1
#
_cell.length_a   1.000
_cell.length_b   1.000
_cell.length_c   1.000
_cell.angle_alpha   90.00
_cell.angle_beta   90.00
_cell.angle_gamma   90.00
#
_symmetry.space_group_name_H-M   'P 1'
#
loop_
_entity.id
_entity.type
_entity.pdbx_description
1 polymer ?
#
loop_
_entity_poly.entity_id
_entity_poly.type
_entity_poly.pdbx_seq_one_letter_code
_entity_poly.pdbx_strand_id
1 'polypeptide(L)'
;MAKSKNHTAHNQSRKWHRNGIKKPRSQRYESLKGMDPKFLRDMCFAKKHNKKMQASNAKAMSARAEAIKALLKPKEVKPKIPKGPSHKLTRRAYIAHPKLGKRIRARIAKGHRLCRPKAKDQTKVPAAASPATPASVPATPASVPAPAQAPKGAQTPTKAPE
;
A
#
# COMPACT_ATOMS: atom_id res chain seq x y z
N MET A 1 55.32 42.59 4.73
CA MET A 1 54.32 41.75 5.42
C MET A 1 53.57 40.90 4.38
N ALA A 2 53.30 39.63 4.67
CA ALA A 2 52.43 38.81 3.82
C ALA A 2 50.94 39.11 4.12
N LYS A 3 50.12 39.24 3.07
CA LYS A 3 48.66 39.49 3.20
C LYS A 3 47.91 38.16 3.17
N SER A 4 46.96 37.97 4.08
CA SER A 4 46.05 36.82 4.11
C SER A 4 44.64 37.20 3.64
N LYS A 5 43.74 36.21 3.51
CA LYS A 5 42.34 36.43 3.10
C LYS A 5 41.44 36.72 4.29
N ASN A 6 40.78 37.88 4.28
CA ASN A 6 40.00 38.36 5.42
C ASN A 6 38.66 37.62 5.67
N HIS A 7 37.99 37.11 4.63
CA HIS A 7 36.69 36.43 4.77
C HIS A 7 36.42 35.41 3.65
N THR A 8 35.67 34.32 3.94
CA THR A 8 35.11 33.43 2.91
C THR A 8 33.91 32.59 3.36
N ALA A 9 32.90 32.50 2.48
CA ALA A 9 31.76 31.59 2.62
C ALA A 9 31.89 30.28 1.80
N HIS A 10 33.01 30.06 1.08
CA HIS A 10 33.15 29.07 0.00
C HIS A 10 32.70 27.64 0.33
N ASN A 11 32.98 27.15 1.55
CA ASN A 11 32.62 25.79 1.98
C ASN A 11 31.48 25.76 3.02
N GLN A 12 30.81 26.88 3.30
CA GLN A 12 29.77 26.93 4.34
C GLN A 12 28.51 26.20 3.90
N SER A 13 27.98 26.52 2.71
CA SER A 13 26.82 25.83 2.13
C SER A 13 27.02 24.31 2.04
N ARG A 14 28.18 23.85 1.55
CA ARG A 14 28.47 22.41 1.47
C ARG A 14 28.41 21.72 2.84
N LYS A 15 28.92 22.36 3.90
CA LYS A 15 28.83 21.83 5.28
C LYS A 15 27.39 21.76 5.78
N TRP A 16 26.58 22.82 5.59
CA TRP A 16 25.17 22.84 5.99
C TRP A 16 24.36 21.74 5.30
N HIS A 17 24.65 21.46 4.03
CA HIS A 17 23.96 20.43 3.25
C HIS A 17 24.45 19.00 3.50
N ARG A 18 25.62 18.75 4.13
CA ARG A 18 26.09 17.38 4.46
C ARG A 18 25.09 16.59 5.29
N ASN A 19 24.45 17.24 6.28
CA ASN A 19 23.41 16.64 7.12
C ASN A 19 21.99 17.00 6.64
N GLY A 20 21.90 17.90 5.65
CA GLY A 20 20.68 18.52 5.14
C GLY A 20 20.10 19.57 6.10
N ILE A 21 19.74 20.74 5.57
CA ILE A 21 19.04 21.78 6.31
C ILE A 21 17.61 21.30 6.60
N LYS A 22 17.32 20.91 7.85
CA LYS A 22 16.00 20.41 8.24
C LYS A 22 15.06 21.57 8.58
N LYS A 23 13.82 21.48 8.12
CA LYS A 23 12.74 22.36 8.57
C LYS A 23 12.41 22.06 10.05
N PRO A 24 11.92 23.03 10.84
CA PRO A 24 11.44 22.76 12.19
C PRO A 24 10.32 21.72 12.17
N ARG A 25 10.20 20.94 13.25
CA ARG A 25 9.19 19.89 13.37
C ARG A 25 7.82 20.52 13.64
N SER A 26 6.89 20.41 12.69
CA SER A 26 5.48 20.72 12.95
C SER A 26 4.87 19.68 13.90
N GLN A 27 4.06 20.16 14.83
CA GLN A 27 3.37 19.36 15.84
C GLN A 27 1.86 19.59 15.73
N ARG A 28 1.04 18.58 16.03
CA ARG A 28 -0.44 18.67 15.91
C ARG A 28 -1.05 19.78 16.77
N TYR A 29 -0.46 20.03 17.94
CA TYR A 29 -0.87 21.06 18.88
C TYR A 29 0.39 21.79 19.35
N GLU A 30 0.41 23.11 19.18
CA GLU A 30 1.52 23.97 19.59
C GLU A 30 1.33 24.49 21.03
N SER A 31 2.37 25.11 21.59
CA SER A 31 2.31 25.69 22.93
C SER A 31 1.52 27.00 22.93
N LEU A 32 0.63 27.18 23.91
CA LEU A 32 -0.16 28.41 24.10
C LEU A 32 0.66 29.58 24.72
N LYS A 33 1.99 29.54 24.62
CA LYS A 33 2.90 30.55 25.20
C LYS A 33 2.85 31.83 24.37
N GLY A 34 2.61 32.96 25.02
CA GLY A 34 2.47 34.27 24.35
C GLY A 34 1.03 34.64 23.96
N MET A 35 0.05 33.79 24.25
CA MET A 35 -1.37 34.16 24.15
C MET A 35 -1.79 35.07 25.31
N ASP A 36 -2.87 35.84 25.10
CA ASP A 36 -3.44 36.75 26.12
C ASP A 36 -3.71 36.04 27.46
N PRO A 37 -3.12 36.51 28.59
CA PRO A 37 -3.38 35.97 29.91
C PRO A 37 -4.85 35.96 30.34
N LYS A 38 -5.68 36.92 29.86
CA LYS A 38 -7.11 36.97 30.20
C LYS A 38 -7.88 35.83 29.52
N PHE A 39 -7.65 35.61 28.22
CA PHE A 39 -8.15 34.44 27.49
C PHE A 39 -7.66 33.11 28.08
N LEU A 40 -6.36 33.00 28.42
CA LEU A 40 -5.82 31.78 29.01
C LEU A 40 -6.48 31.44 30.35
N ARG A 41 -6.74 32.44 31.22
CA ARG A 41 -7.48 32.26 32.48
C ARG A 41 -8.86 31.66 32.23
N ASP A 42 -9.65 32.24 31.33
CA ASP A 42 -11.02 31.77 31.05
C ASP A 42 -11.03 30.35 30.48
N MET A 43 -10.20 30.06 29.48
CA MET A 43 -10.04 28.71 28.93
C MET A 43 -9.62 27.69 30.00
N CYS A 44 -8.77 28.06 30.95
CA CYS A 44 -8.40 27.21 32.08
C CYS A 44 -9.59 26.93 33.01
N PHE A 45 -10.43 27.93 33.32
CA PHE A 45 -11.66 27.71 34.09
C PHE A 45 -12.65 26.81 33.35
N ALA A 46 -12.92 27.07 32.07
CA ALA A 46 -13.81 26.23 31.25
C ALA A 46 -13.37 24.76 31.24
N LYS A 47 -12.06 24.50 31.07
CA LYS A 47 -11.48 23.14 31.14
C LYS A 47 -11.59 22.53 32.55
N LYS A 48 -11.37 23.30 33.61
CA LYS A 48 -11.41 22.84 35.02
C LYS A 48 -12.80 22.34 35.45
N HIS A 49 -13.87 22.92 34.91
CA HIS A 49 -15.24 22.64 35.36
C HIS A 49 -16.05 21.70 34.43
N ASN A 50 -15.50 21.28 33.28
CA ASN A 50 -16.17 20.35 32.36
C ASN A 50 -16.09 18.88 32.83
N LYS A 51 -16.94 18.51 33.80
CA LYS A 51 -16.94 17.18 34.45
C LYS A 51 -18.11 16.25 34.09
N LYS A 52 -19.15 16.72 33.39
CA LYS A 52 -20.46 16.02 33.30
C LYS A 52 -20.70 15.19 32.02
N MET A 53 -19.75 15.10 31.08
CA MET A 53 -19.99 14.49 29.76
C MET A 53 -20.09 12.95 29.69
N GLN A 54 -19.76 12.19 30.74
CA GLN A 54 -19.66 10.73 30.61
C GLN A 54 -21.01 10.04 30.35
N ALA A 55 -22.08 10.49 31.03
CA ALA A 55 -23.39 9.83 30.97
C ALA A 55 -24.08 9.95 29.60
N SER A 56 -23.94 11.10 28.91
CA SER A 56 -24.45 11.27 27.54
C SER A 56 -23.71 10.37 26.55
N ASN A 57 -22.40 10.24 26.72
CA ASN A 57 -21.56 9.43 25.83
C ASN A 57 -21.87 7.93 25.99
N ALA A 58 -22.13 7.46 27.21
CA ALA A 58 -22.59 6.08 27.44
C ALA A 58 -23.91 5.78 26.72
N LYS A 59 -24.92 6.67 26.83
CA LYS A 59 -26.19 6.55 26.10
C LYS A 59 -26.01 6.57 24.58
N ALA A 60 -25.12 7.41 24.06
CA ALA A 60 -24.81 7.45 22.63
C ALA A 60 -24.13 6.15 22.14
N MET A 61 -23.25 5.54 22.95
CA MET A 61 -22.59 4.28 22.60
C MET A 61 -23.53 3.08 22.71
N SER A 62 -24.42 3.01 23.69
CA SER A 62 -25.42 1.93 23.77
C SER A 62 -26.42 2.00 22.61
N ALA A 63 -26.88 3.20 22.23
CA ALA A 63 -27.72 3.39 21.04
C ALA A 63 -27.02 2.93 19.75
N ARG A 64 -25.72 3.22 19.60
CA ARG A 64 -24.90 2.71 18.47
C ARG A 64 -24.75 1.19 18.51
N ALA A 65 -24.57 0.59 19.69
CA ALA A 65 -24.44 -0.86 19.85
C ALA A 65 -25.75 -1.58 19.46
N GLU A 66 -26.91 -1.09 19.92
CA GLU A 66 -28.21 -1.66 19.53
C GLU A 66 -28.51 -1.45 18.04
N ALA A 67 -28.10 -0.32 17.44
CA ALA A 67 -28.22 -0.12 15.99
C ALA A 67 -27.37 -1.12 15.18
N ILE A 68 -26.13 -1.39 15.59
CA ILE A 68 -25.27 -2.41 14.96
C ILE A 68 -25.87 -3.80 15.13
N LYS A 69 -26.36 -4.13 16.33
CA LYS A 69 -27.04 -5.40 16.63
C LYS A 69 -28.32 -5.59 15.82
N ALA A 70 -29.09 -4.52 15.59
CA ALA A 70 -30.29 -4.54 14.75
C ALA A 70 -29.96 -4.74 13.26
N LEU A 71 -28.83 -4.21 12.77
CA LEU A 71 -28.32 -4.48 11.42
C LEU A 71 -27.80 -5.91 11.27
N LEU A 72 -27.16 -6.46 12.30
CA LEU A 72 -26.63 -7.83 12.31
C LEU A 72 -27.70 -8.92 12.49
N LYS A 73 -28.89 -8.57 13.01
CA LYS A 73 -30.05 -9.48 13.01
C LYS A 73 -30.47 -9.73 11.56
N PRO A 74 -30.47 -10.99 11.07
CA PRO A 74 -30.90 -11.28 9.72
C PRO A 74 -32.40 -10.94 9.59
N LYS A 75 -32.74 -10.01 8.69
CA LYS A 75 -34.11 -9.88 8.22
C LYS A 75 -34.46 -11.17 7.48
N GLU A 76 -35.49 -11.87 7.92
CA GLU A 76 -36.02 -13.09 7.27
C GLU A 76 -36.77 -12.78 5.97
N VAL A 77 -36.09 -12.10 5.03
CA VAL A 77 -36.51 -12.06 3.64
C VAL A 77 -36.20 -13.43 3.05
N LYS A 78 -37.21 -14.28 2.90
CA LYS A 78 -37.10 -15.59 2.22
C LYS A 78 -36.34 -15.41 0.90
N PRO A 79 -35.10 -15.94 0.77
CA PRO A 79 -34.31 -15.66 -0.40
C PRO A 79 -34.83 -16.51 -1.57
N LYS A 80 -35.61 -15.90 -2.47
CA LYS A 80 -35.94 -16.48 -3.78
C LYS A 80 -34.69 -16.44 -4.66
N ILE A 81 -33.74 -17.34 -4.39
CA ILE A 81 -32.48 -17.41 -5.13
C ILE A 81 -32.76 -18.03 -6.52
N PRO A 82 -32.52 -17.32 -7.64
CA PRO A 82 -32.61 -17.91 -8.96
C PRO A 82 -31.49 -18.96 -9.14
N LYS A 83 -31.77 -20.04 -9.86
CA LYS A 83 -30.81 -21.13 -10.11
C LYS A 83 -29.61 -20.60 -10.91
N GLY A 84 -28.50 -20.35 -10.21
CA GLY A 84 -27.27 -19.79 -10.79
C GLY A 84 -26.51 -20.75 -11.72
N PRO A 85 -25.41 -20.28 -12.34
CA PRO A 85 -24.64 -21.07 -13.31
C PRO A 85 -24.05 -22.34 -12.68
N SER A 86 -23.87 -23.38 -13.51
CA SER A 86 -23.45 -24.69 -13.02
C SER A 86 -22.13 -24.63 -12.23
N HIS A 87 -22.07 -25.38 -11.11
CA HIS A 87 -20.92 -25.41 -10.20
C HIS A 87 -19.57 -25.67 -10.93
N LYS A 88 -19.59 -26.45 -12.02
CA LYS A 88 -18.40 -26.74 -12.84
C LYS A 88 -17.79 -25.47 -13.45
N LEU A 89 -18.61 -24.50 -13.89
CA LEU A 89 -18.15 -23.23 -14.47
C LEU A 89 -17.60 -22.29 -13.39
N THR A 90 -18.31 -22.11 -12.28
CA THR A 90 -17.86 -21.30 -11.13
C THR A 90 -16.52 -21.81 -10.58
N ARG A 91 -16.32 -23.13 -10.51
CA ARG A 91 -15.05 -23.75 -10.12
C ARG A 91 -13.92 -23.44 -11.10
N ARG A 92 -14.16 -23.48 -12.41
CA ARG A 92 -13.16 -23.12 -13.44
C ARG A 92 -12.78 -21.64 -13.34
N ALA A 93 -13.75 -20.74 -13.18
CA ALA A 93 -13.50 -19.31 -12.98
C ALA A 93 -12.64 -19.02 -11.74
N TYR A 94 -12.93 -19.66 -10.60
CA TYR A 94 -12.14 -19.54 -9.37
C TYR A 94 -10.69 -20.03 -9.55
N ILE A 95 -10.48 -21.12 -10.29
CA ILE A 95 -9.14 -21.66 -10.59
C ILE A 95 -8.37 -20.73 -11.54
N ALA A 96 -9.04 -20.11 -12.51
CA ALA A 96 -8.43 -19.14 -13.42
C ALA A 96 -8.05 -17.83 -12.71
N HIS A 97 -8.84 -17.39 -11.71
CA HIS A 97 -8.66 -16.10 -11.04
C HIS A 97 -7.23 -15.89 -10.50
N PRO A 98 -6.53 -14.79 -10.85
CA PRO A 98 -5.09 -14.64 -10.60
C PRO A 98 -4.69 -14.75 -9.13
N LYS A 99 -5.39 -14.03 -8.24
CA LYS A 99 -5.16 -14.06 -6.77
C LYS A 99 -5.68 -15.35 -6.11
N LEU A 100 -7.00 -15.59 -6.17
CA LEU A 100 -7.68 -16.67 -5.44
C LEU A 100 -7.23 -18.08 -5.88
N GLY A 101 -7.12 -18.31 -7.19
CA GLY A 101 -6.67 -19.58 -7.75
C GLY A 101 -5.17 -19.87 -7.60
N LYS A 102 -4.33 -18.92 -7.12
CA LYS A 102 -2.86 -19.08 -7.07
C LYS A 102 -2.43 -20.34 -6.32
N ARG A 103 -3.01 -20.61 -5.14
CA ARG A 103 -2.69 -21.81 -4.33
C ARG A 103 -3.12 -23.11 -5.04
N ILE A 104 -4.26 -23.10 -5.73
CA ILE A 104 -4.76 -24.26 -6.45
C ILE A 104 -3.92 -24.54 -7.71
N ARG A 105 -3.64 -23.53 -8.53
CA ARG A 105 -2.75 -23.67 -9.70
C ARG A 105 -1.35 -24.12 -9.29
N ALA A 106 -0.80 -23.60 -8.18
CA ALA A 106 0.46 -24.08 -7.63
C ALA A 106 0.40 -25.54 -7.12
N ARG A 107 -0.70 -25.97 -6.50
CA ARG A 107 -0.92 -27.38 -6.10
C ARG A 107 -1.03 -28.30 -7.32
N ILE A 108 -1.76 -27.89 -8.34
CA ILE A 108 -1.90 -28.61 -9.62
C ILE A 108 -0.53 -28.75 -10.30
N ALA A 109 0.20 -27.64 -10.47
CA ALA A 109 1.55 -27.65 -11.03
C ALA A 109 2.55 -28.50 -10.20
N LYS A 110 2.44 -28.50 -8.87
CA LYS A 110 3.23 -29.38 -8.00
C LYS A 110 2.85 -30.85 -8.18
N GLY A 111 1.56 -31.18 -8.31
CA GLY A 111 1.09 -32.54 -8.58
C GLY A 111 1.57 -33.08 -9.94
N HIS A 112 1.57 -32.24 -10.98
CA HIS A 112 2.10 -32.62 -12.29
C HIS A 112 3.63 -32.73 -12.32
N ARG A 113 4.37 -31.92 -11.54
CA ARG A 113 5.83 -31.98 -11.47
C ARG A 113 6.35 -33.08 -10.54
N LEU A 114 5.64 -33.34 -9.43
CA LEU A 114 6.00 -34.35 -8.44
C LEU A 114 5.33 -35.68 -8.79
N CYS A 115 5.70 -36.25 -9.93
CA CYS A 115 5.62 -37.70 -10.04
C CYS A 115 6.66 -38.27 -9.06
N ARG A 116 6.20 -38.95 -8.00
CA ARG A 116 7.09 -39.74 -7.13
C ARG A 116 7.06 -41.18 -7.63
N PRO A 117 7.97 -41.61 -8.52
CA PRO A 117 8.20 -43.02 -8.74
C PRO A 117 8.69 -43.63 -7.41
N LYS A 118 8.10 -44.75 -7.02
CA LYS A 118 8.64 -45.61 -5.96
C LYS A 118 9.80 -46.37 -6.61
N ALA A 119 11.04 -46.04 -6.26
CA ALA A 119 12.22 -46.42 -7.04
C ALA A 119 12.48 -47.94 -7.12
N LYS A 120 12.79 -48.42 -8.33
CA LYS A 120 13.55 -49.65 -8.69
C LYS A 120 14.22 -49.44 -10.08
N ASP A 121 15.25 -50.23 -10.38
CA ASP A 121 16.36 -49.88 -11.29
C ASP A 121 16.23 -50.10 -12.82
N GLN A 122 16.89 -49.19 -13.56
CA GLN A 122 17.74 -49.29 -14.78
C GLN A 122 17.38 -50.20 -15.99
N THR A 123 17.35 -49.60 -17.22
CA THR A 123 17.79 -50.11 -18.56
C THR A 123 17.40 -49.14 -19.72
N LYS A 124 18.02 -49.01 -20.92
CA LYS A 124 19.45 -48.99 -21.36
C LYS A 124 19.61 -48.60 -22.88
N VAL A 125 20.04 -47.36 -23.22
CA VAL A 125 20.93 -47.01 -24.41
C VAL A 125 20.24 -47.07 -25.84
N PRO A 126 20.73 -46.48 -26.97
CA PRO A 126 21.10 -45.06 -27.30
C PRO A 126 20.74 -44.57 -28.75
N ALA A 127 21.24 -43.38 -29.15
CA ALA A 127 21.62 -42.93 -30.53
C ALA A 127 20.53 -42.80 -31.64
N ALA A 128 20.54 -41.88 -32.61
CA ALA A 128 21.24 -40.60 -32.90
C ALA A 128 20.32 -39.80 -33.90
N ALA A 129 20.65 -38.71 -34.62
CA ALA A 129 21.86 -37.92 -34.88
C ALA A 129 21.50 -36.44 -35.23
N SER A 130 22.38 -35.69 -35.92
CA SER A 130 22.17 -34.33 -36.50
C SER A 130 23.19 -34.14 -37.67
N PRO A 131 23.51 -32.97 -38.30
CA PRO A 131 23.32 -31.53 -37.97
C PRO A 131 22.30 -30.84 -38.95
N ALA A 132 22.27 -29.54 -39.33
CA ALA A 132 23.17 -28.38 -39.18
C ALA A 132 22.42 -27.00 -39.25
N THR A 133 23.16 -25.92 -39.58
CA THR A 133 22.76 -24.48 -39.64
C THR A 133 23.49 -23.77 -40.80
N PRO A 134 23.08 -22.56 -41.29
CA PRO A 134 23.42 -21.22 -40.73
C PRO A 134 22.23 -20.21 -40.79
N ALA A 135 22.14 -19.01 -40.17
CA ALA A 135 23.03 -18.04 -39.47
C ALA A 135 23.47 -16.77 -40.27
N SER A 136 22.74 -15.64 -40.11
CA SER A 136 23.22 -14.22 -40.12
C SER A 136 22.06 -13.22 -39.82
N VAL A 137 22.03 -12.28 -38.85
CA VAL A 137 22.72 -10.99 -38.49
C VAL A 137 22.37 -9.72 -39.35
N PRO A 138 22.37 -8.46 -38.81
CA PRO A 138 21.27 -7.49 -39.01
C PRO A 138 21.67 -6.05 -39.49
N ALA A 139 20.70 -5.12 -39.59
CA ALA A 139 20.94 -3.67 -39.78
C ALA A 139 19.83 -2.77 -39.15
N THR A 140 20.10 -1.45 -39.04
CA THR A 140 19.44 -0.48 -38.12
C THR A 140 18.54 0.58 -38.84
N PRO A 141 18.30 1.83 -38.36
CA PRO A 141 17.00 2.22 -37.78
C PRO A 141 16.32 3.48 -38.39
N ALA A 142 15.02 3.71 -38.11
CA ALA A 142 14.42 5.06 -38.27
C ALA A 142 13.09 5.29 -37.53
N SER A 143 12.89 6.56 -37.14
CA SER A 143 11.62 7.28 -36.91
C SER A 143 11.01 7.38 -35.49
N VAL A 144 10.51 8.58 -35.22
CA VAL A 144 10.01 9.18 -33.96
C VAL A 144 8.85 10.12 -34.40
N PRO A 145 7.65 10.10 -33.77
CA PRO A 145 7.41 10.94 -32.59
C PRO A 145 6.44 10.40 -31.51
N ALA A 146 6.40 11.15 -30.40
CA ALA A 146 5.65 10.93 -29.16
C ALA A 146 4.21 11.53 -29.24
N PRO A 147 3.42 11.72 -28.13
CA PRO A 147 3.57 11.29 -26.73
C PRO A 147 2.30 10.71 -26.05
N ALA A 148 2.44 9.94 -24.95
CA ALA A 148 1.35 9.69 -23.98
C ALA A 148 1.87 9.33 -22.57
N GLN A 149 1.16 9.82 -21.54
CA GLN A 149 1.59 10.02 -20.15
C GLN A 149 1.56 8.79 -19.21
N ALA A 150 2.45 8.80 -18.20
CA ALA A 150 2.26 8.31 -16.81
C ALA A 150 2.00 6.79 -16.59
N PRO A 151 2.09 6.19 -15.35
CA PRO A 151 2.09 6.81 -14.00
C PRO A 151 2.97 6.16 -12.89
N LYS A 152 3.07 6.80 -11.70
CA LYS A 152 2.79 6.24 -10.34
C LYS A 152 3.41 7.06 -9.18
N GLY A 153 2.73 7.07 -8.03
CA GLY A 153 3.26 7.50 -6.71
C GLY A 153 2.76 8.88 -6.26
N ALA A 154 1.55 9.07 -5.73
CA ALA A 154 0.92 8.56 -4.49
C ALA A 154 1.15 9.44 -3.22
N GLN A 155 0.03 9.95 -2.68
CA GLN A 155 -0.23 10.42 -1.30
C GLN A 155 0.18 11.85 -0.86
N THR A 156 -0.82 12.75 -0.91
CA THR A 156 -1.40 13.57 0.22
C THR A 156 -0.65 13.62 1.57
N PRO A 157 -0.61 14.76 2.30
CA PRO A 157 -1.78 15.60 2.65
C PRO A 157 -1.67 17.08 2.23
N THR A 158 -2.75 17.75 1.84
CA THR A 158 -3.85 18.31 2.68
C THR A 158 -3.44 19.49 3.57
N LYS A 159 -4.07 20.64 3.28
CA LYS A 159 -4.42 21.77 4.18
C LYS A 159 -3.61 23.08 4.04
N ALA A 160 -4.11 23.96 3.17
CA ALA A 160 -4.32 25.38 3.50
C ALA A 160 -5.58 25.49 4.42
N PRO A 161 -5.83 26.58 5.18
CA PRO A 161 -5.85 27.96 4.67
C PRO A 161 -5.04 28.97 5.53
N GLU A 162 -4.57 30.04 4.89
CA GLU A 162 -5.46 31.20 4.65
C GLU A 162 -5.90 31.16 3.17
#